data_AF-A0A5N6LU70-F1
#
_entry.id   AF-A0A5N6LU70-F1
#
_cell.length_a   1.000
_cell.length_b   1.000
_cell.length_c   1.000
_cell.angle_alpha   90.00
_cell.angle_beta   90.00
_cell.angle_gamma   90.00
#
_symmetry.space_group_name_H-M   'P 1'
#
loop_
_entity.id
_entity.type
_entity.pdbx_description
1 polymer ?
#
loop_
_entity_poly.entity_id
_entity_poly.type
_entity_poly.pdbx_seq_one_letter_code
_entity_poly.pdbx_strand_id
1 'polypeptide(L)' 'MKYTGGCAPEEGCRTPKRSACDIPATCPPAPRKKQAYMKQRDPPENGYFQPPDLEIFFAMAPRRETKFKN' A
#
# COMPACT_ATOMS: atom_id res chain seq x y z
N MET A 1 -17.28 -41.78 16.97
CA MET A 1 -16.92 -40.41 16.53
C MET A 1 -17.25 -39.42 17.63
N LYS A 2 -16.26 -38.76 18.26
CA LYS A 2 -16.49 -37.63 19.17
C LYS A 2 -15.69 -36.46 18.62
N TYR A 3 -16.35 -35.39 18.20
CA TYR A 3 -15.68 -34.16 17.78
C TYR A 3 -15.45 -33.31 19.03
N THR A 4 -14.25 -33.35 19.59
CA THR A 4 -13.82 -32.41 20.63
C THR A 4 -12.90 -31.38 19.99
N GLY A 5 -13.49 -30.25 19.62
CA GLY A 5 -12.78 -29.14 18.98
C GLY A 5 -13.71 -27.94 18.79
N GLY A 6 -14.43 -27.57 19.84
CA GLY A 6 -15.19 -26.31 19.87
C GLY A 6 -14.29 -25.19 20.37
N CYS A 7 -14.09 -24.17 19.53
CA CYS A 7 -13.56 -22.87 19.94
C CYS A 7 -14.64 -22.23 20.83
N ALA A 8 -14.34 -22.02 22.12
CA ALA A 8 -15.23 -21.24 22.98
C ALA A 8 -15.41 -19.84 22.36
N PRO A 9 -16.61 -19.24 22.40
CA PRO A 9 -16.88 -17.96 21.74
C PRO A 9 -16.02 -16.80 22.27
N GLU A 10 -15.47 -16.93 23.48
CA GLU A 10 -14.58 -15.97 24.13
C GLU A 10 -13.13 -16.05 23.60
N GLU A 11 -12.77 -17.16 22.94
CA GLU A 11 -11.48 -17.35 22.29
C GLU A 11 -11.64 -16.96 20.81
N GLY A 12 -11.27 -15.73 20.46
CA GLY A 12 -11.30 -15.27 19.07
C GLY A 12 -10.50 -16.14 18.10
N CYS A 13 -10.61 -15.87 16.79
CA CYS A 13 -9.92 -16.63 15.75
C CYS A 13 -8.40 -16.70 15.99
N ARG A 14 -7.88 -17.89 16.27
CA ARG A 14 -6.45 -18.15 16.50
C ARG A 14 -5.95 -19.30 15.62
N THR A 15 -4.71 -19.20 15.16
CA THR A 15 -4.03 -20.29 14.44
C THR A 15 -4.02 -21.58 15.29
N PRO A 16 -4.47 -22.73 14.74
CA PRO A 16 -4.44 -24.00 15.46
C PRO A 16 -3.02 -24.40 15.87
N LYS A 17 -2.81 -24.73 17.15
CA LYS A 17 -1.49 -25.08 17.73
C LYS A 17 -1.02 -26.51 17.44
N ARG A 18 -1.68 -27.23 16.52
CA ARG A 18 -1.34 -28.62 16.19
C ARG A 18 -0.12 -28.60 15.26
N SER A 19 0.86 -29.45 15.51
CA SER A 19 2.10 -29.54 14.71
C SER A 19 1.87 -29.75 13.20
N ALA A 20 0.80 -30.44 12.81
CA ALA A 20 0.43 -30.59 11.38
C ALA A 20 -0.05 -29.30 10.71
N CYS A 21 -0.33 -28.25 11.49
CA CYS A 21 -0.77 -26.92 11.05
C CYS A 21 0.29 -25.85 11.34
N ASP A 22 1.44 -26.21 11.93
CA ASP A 22 2.53 -25.28 12.19
C ASP A 22 3.20 -24.89 10.87
N ILE A 23 3.17 -23.59 10.57
CA ILE A 23 3.88 -23.03 9.43
C ILE A 23 5.33 -22.79 9.89
N PRO A 24 6.35 -23.22 9.12
CA PRO A 24 7.73 -22.92 9.47
C PRO A 24 7.94 -21.41 9.62
N ALA A 25 8.62 -20.99 10.69
CA ALA A 25 8.90 -19.59 10.96
C ALA A 25 9.85 -18.94 9.92
N THR A 26 10.40 -19.73 9.00
CA THR A 26 11.24 -19.27 7.91
C THR A 26 10.37 -18.79 6.76
N CYS A 27 10.27 -17.47 6.61
CA CYS A 27 9.64 -16.86 5.45
C CYS A 27 10.40 -17.23 4.17
N PRO A 28 9.71 -17.59 3.07
CA PRO A 28 10.36 -17.72 1.78
C PRO A 28 10.99 -16.38 1.37
N PRO A 29 12.05 -16.40 0.55
CA PRO A 29 12.67 -15.17 0.07
C PRO A 29 11.64 -14.29 -0.67
N ALA A 30 11.72 -12.97 -0.45
CA ALA A 30 10.80 -12.03 -1.06
C ALA A 30 10.81 -12.15 -2.59
N PRO A 31 9.64 -12.12 -3.26
CA PRO A 31 9.58 -12.10 -4.71
C PRO A 31 10.37 -10.91 -5.27
N ARG A 32 11.18 -11.15 -6.29
CA ARG A 32 11.93 -10.08 -6.95
C ARG A 32 10.97 -9.18 -7.71
N LYS A 33 10.96 -7.88 -7.40
CA LYS A 33 10.24 -6.89 -8.21
C LYS A 33 10.78 -6.93 -9.63
N LYS A 34 9.87 -7.06 -10.61
CA LYS A 34 10.23 -6.88 -12.02
C LYS A 34 10.64 -5.43 -12.23
N GLN A 35 11.60 -5.18 -13.11
CA GLN A 35 11.93 -3.81 -13.50
C GLN A 35 10.70 -3.20 -14.17
N ALA A 36 10.19 -2.12 -13.59
CA ALA A 36 9.15 -1.32 -14.21
C ALA A 36 9.81 -0.54 -15.36
N TYR A 37 9.45 -0.87 -16.60
CA TYR A 37 9.78 -0.01 -17.73
C TYR A 37 8.85 1.19 -17.69
N MET A 38 9.26 2.24 -16.97
CA MET A 38 8.63 3.55 -17.05
C MET A 38 8.90 4.07 -18.47
N LYS A 39 7.96 3.86 -19.40
CA LYS A 39 7.94 4.70 -20.60
C LYS A 39 7.71 6.12 -20.10
N GLN A 40 8.62 7.02 -20.44
CA GLN A 40 8.34 8.45 -20.40
C GLN A 40 7.05 8.64 -21.20
N ARG A 41 5.93 8.78 -20.49
CA ARG A 41 4.64 9.12 -21.08
C ARG A 41 4.53 10.62 -20.91
N ASP A 42 4.24 11.29 -22.00
CA ASP A 42 3.80 12.67 -21.92
C ASP A 42 2.61 12.77 -20.94
N PRO A 43 2.52 13.85 -20.16
CA PRO A 43 1.32 14.14 -19.41
C PRO A 43 0.09 14.09 -20.34
N PRO A 44 -1.09 13.69 -19.83
CA PRO A 44 -2.34 13.77 -20.57
C PRO A 44 -2.52 15.19 -21.09
N GLU A 45 -3.02 15.28 -22.31
CA GLU A 45 -3.22 16.55 -23.03
C GLU A 45 -3.99 17.59 -22.20
N ASN A 46 -4.94 17.11 -21.38
CA ASN A 46 -5.78 17.95 -20.51
C ASN A 46 -5.38 17.84 -19.03
N GLY A 47 -4.17 17.40 -18.71
CA GLY A 47 -3.76 17.12 -17.32
C GLY A 47 -4.50 15.92 -16.70
N TYR A 48 -3.95 15.37 -15.62
CA TYR A 48 -4.56 14.23 -14.93
C TYR A 48 -5.75 14.62 -14.05
N PHE A 49 -5.80 15.88 -13.61
CA PHE A 49 -6.81 16.40 -12.72
C PHE A 49 -6.96 17.89 -13.03
N GLN A 50 -8.05 18.27 -13.70
CA GLN A 50 -8.49 19.65 -13.89
C GLN A 50 -9.72 19.92 -13.02
N PRO A 51 -9.62 19.83 -11.68
CA PRO A 51 -10.71 20.30 -10.85
C PRO A 51 -10.79 21.81 -11.05
N PRO A 52 -12.00 22.35 -11.28
CA PRO A 52 -12.18 23.76 -11.66
C PRO A 52 -11.75 24.79 -10.60
N ASP A 53 -11.14 24.37 -9.49
CA ASP A 53 -10.91 25.22 -8.32
C ASP A 53 -9.55 25.05 -7.63
N LEU A 54 -8.63 24.20 -8.14
CA LEU A 54 -7.33 24.01 -7.46
C LEU A 54 -6.38 25.21 -7.56
N GLU A 55 -6.46 25.97 -8.65
CA GLU A 55 -5.66 27.18 -8.84
C GLU A 55 -5.94 28.24 -7.76
N ILE A 56 -7.15 28.26 -7.21
CA ILE A 56 -7.52 29.18 -6.12
C ILE A 56 -6.74 28.85 -4.85
N PHE A 57 -6.61 27.56 -4.51
CA PHE A 57 -5.84 27.14 -3.33
C PHE A 57 -4.35 27.49 -3.46
N PHE A 58 -3.78 27.36 -4.66
CA PHE A 58 -2.38 27.71 -4.91
C PHE A 58 -2.15 29.22 -4.99
N ALA A 59 -3.13 29.99 -5.45
CA ALA A 59 -3.08 31.46 -5.47
C ALA A 59 -3.22 32.08 -4.06
N MET A 60 -3.97 31.41 -3.16
CA MET A 60 -4.13 31.84 -1.77
C MET A 60 -2.87 31.58 -0.93
N ALA A 61 -2.02 30.63 -1.32
CA ALA A 61 -0.81 30.28 -0.58
C ALA A 61 0.37 31.19 -0.99
N PRO A 62 1.13 31.76 -0.03
CA PRO A 62 2.37 32.46 -0.34
C PRO A 62 3.37 31.52 -1.02
N ARG A 63 3.71 31.81 -2.28
CA ARG A 63 4.69 31.02 -3.02
C ARG A 63 6.08 31.29 -2.45
N ARG A 64 6.77 30.25 -1.98
CA ARG A 64 8.18 30.35 -1.60
C ARG A 64 9.01 30.40 -2.87
N GLU A 65 9.55 31.58 -3.19
CA GLU A 65 10.56 31.71 -4.24
C GLU A 65 11.84 31.00 -3.79
N THR A 66 12.12 29.82 -4.35
CA THR A 66 13.45 29.22 -4.23
C THR A 66 14.35 29.89 -5.27
N LYS A 67 15.07 30.94 -4.85
CA LYS A 67 16.13 31.52 -5.67
C LYS A 67 17.27 30.51 -5.73
N PHE A 68 17.37 29.79 -6.85
CA PHE A 68 18.61 29.10 -7.18
C PHE A 68 19.68 30.16 -7.42
N LYS A 69 20.69 30.17 -6.54
CA LYS A 69 21.84 31.06 -6.64
C LYS A 69 22.86 30.39 -7.56
N ASN A 70 23.17 31.07 -8.67
CA ASN A 70 24.25 30.70 -9.58
C ASN A 70 25.61 30.92 -8.90
#